data_AF-A0A1C4VD25-F1
#
_entry.id   AF-A0A1C4VD25-F1
#
_cell.length_a   1.000
_cell.length_b   1.000
_cell.length_c   1.000
_cell.angle_alpha   90.00
_cell.angle_beta   90.00
_cell.angle_gamma   90.00
#
_symmetry.space_group_name_H-M   'P 1'
#
loop_
_entity.id
_entity.type
_entity.pdbx_description
1 polymer ?
#
loop_
_entity_poly.entity_id
_entity_poly.type
_entity_poly.pdbx_seq_one_letter_code
_entity_poly.pdbx_strand_id
1 'polypeptide(L)'
;MPRLTDLAELVRAPAALSVPGDVVAGAAAAGALGARTPALATASVLLYWAGMAANDWADRRLDAVERPDRPIPSGRVAPGLALGLASGLTAAGVGLAAAAGGRRAAAVALPLATVVWAYDLAAKNTAAGPAVMAACRGLDVLLGASGGRPVRALPAAATVAAHTWTVTALSRREVDGADAGLPVRTLAGTVLVAASAVLPSALDRRLGRDRRVCSDAAAPRAGAGPPGRSRGPGRGSPAAALAAALPVALTGWYVARYGAAQLRVVAEPTASRVRAAVGVGITGLPTLQGALTARAGAGLLGLAVAAAAPLCRRLARKVSPT
;
A
#
# COMPACT_ATOMS: atom_id res chain seq x y z
N MET A 1 -30.14 15.86 8.75
CA MET A 1 -29.46 14.72 8.08
C MET A 1 -28.16 15.22 7.49
N PRO A 2 -27.04 14.49 7.61
CA PRO A 2 -25.76 14.92 7.04
C PRO A 2 -25.82 14.97 5.51
N ARG A 3 -25.08 15.88 4.90
CA ARG A 3 -24.93 15.94 3.45
C ARG A 3 -23.92 14.86 3.00
N LEU A 4 -23.99 14.44 1.74
CA LEU A 4 -23.01 13.51 1.16
C LEU A 4 -21.57 14.06 1.25
N THR A 5 -21.41 15.38 1.19
CA THR A 5 -20.13 16.06 1.37
C THR A 5 -19.56 15.87 2.78
N ASP A 6 -20.41 15.88 3.80
CA ASP A 6 -19.99 15.69 5.19
C ASP A 6 -19.52 14.26 5.42
N LEU A 7 -20.21 13.29 4.81
CA LEU A 7 -19.81 11.88 4.84
C LEU A 7 -18.51 11.64 4.06
N ALA A 8 -18.34 12.27 2.91
CA ALA A 8 -17.12 12.18 2.11
C ALA A 8 -15.91 12.80 2.82
N GLU A 9 -16.12 13.87 3.59
CA GLU A 9 -15.10 14.47 4.45
C GLU A 9 -14.76 13.55 5.63
N LEU A 10 -15.77 12.98 6.31
CA LEU A 10 -15.59 12.04 7.43
C LEU A 10 -14.72 10.85 7.03
N VAL A 11 -14.98 10.22 5.89
CA VAL A 11 -14.21 9.05 5.44
C VAL A 11 -12.94 9.42 4.66
N ARG A 12 -12.62 10.71 4.54
CA ARG A 12 -11.55 11.24 3.69
C ARG A 12 -11.56 10.60 2.30
N ALA A 13 -12.73 10.61 1.65
CA ALA A 13 -13.02 9.81 0.46
C ALA A 13 -11.92 9.82 -0.61
N PRO A 14 -11.27 10.96 -0.94
CA PRO A 14 -10.22 10.98 -1.96
C PRO A 14 -8.95 10.22 -1.60
N ALA A 15 -8.63 10.08 -0.31
CA ALA A 15 -7.42 9.38 0.16
C ALA A 15 -7.50 7.86 -0.08
N ALA A 16 -8.70 7.32 -0.25
CA ALA A 16 -8.92 5.92 -0.61
C ALA A 16 -8.31 5.51 -1.96
N LEU A 17 -8.01 6.47 -2.85
CA LEU A 17 -7.32 6.17 -4.13
C LEU A 17 -5.92 5.56 -3.96
N SER A 18 -5.32 5.70 -2.77
CA SER A 18 -4.04 5.08 -2.44
C SER A 18 -4.12 3.60 -2.06
N VAL A 19 -5.32 3.07 -1.84
CA VAL A 19 -5.53 1.78 -1.19
C VAL A 19 -5.66 0.62 -2.20
N PRO A 20 -6.43 0.72 -3.31
CA PRO A 20 -6.58 -0.36 -4.29
C PRO A 20 -5.28 -0.93 -4.85
N GLY A 21 -4.22 -0.11 -4.91
CA GLY A 21 -2.92 -0.55 -5.40
C GLY A 21 -2.25 -1.63 -4.54
N ASP A 22 -2.59 -1.73 -3.24
CA ASP A 22 -2.09 -2.81 -2.37
C ASP A 22 -2.65 -4.15 -2.81
N VAL A 23 -3.97 -4.23 -2.98
CA VAL A 23 -4.68 -5.42 -3.45
C VAL A 23 -4.17 -5.83 -4.82
N VAL A 24 -3.99 -4.88 -5.73
CA VAL A 24 -3.47 -5.14 -7.08
C VAL A 24 -2.04 -5.67 -7.02
N ALA A 25 -1.14 -5.06 -6.24
CA ALA A 25 0.24 -5.51 -6.08
C ALA A 25 0.31 -6.91 -5.48
N GLY A 26 -0.52 -7.20 -4.47
CA GLY A 26 -0.61 -8.51 -3.83
C GLY A 26 -1.15 -9.59 -4.77
N ALA A 27 -2.22 -9.29 -5.49
CA ALA A 27 -2.80 -10.20 -6.49
C ALA A 27 -1.80 -10.50 -7.62
N ALA A 28 -1.08 -9.47 -8.10
CA ALA A 28 -0.05 -9.64 -9.12
C ALA A 28 1.07 -10.56 -8.63
N ALA A 29 1.64 -10.26 -7.46
CA ALA A 29 2.73 -11.04 -6.89
C ALA A 29 2.32 -12.50 -6.58
N ALA A 30 1.08 -12.72 -6.15
CA ALA A 30 0.55 -14.04 -5.85
C ALA A 30 0.17 -14.86 -7.11
N GLY A 31 0.15 -14.23 -8.30
CA GLY A 31 -0.35 -14.84 -9.54
C GLY A 31 -1.87 -15.02 -9.55
N ALA A 32 -2.60 -14.08 -8.95
CA ALA A 32 -4.05 -14.14 -8.71
C ALA A 32 -4.84 -12.97 -9.33
N LEU A 33 -4.21 -12.17 -10.20
CA LEU A 33 -4.93 -11.12 -10.94
C LEU A 33 -6.07 -11.75 -11.76
N GLY A 34 -7.27 -11.23 -11.61
CA GLY A 34 -8.44 -11.71 -12.35
C GLY A 34 -9.73 -11.03 -11.92
N ALA A 35 -10.87 -11.65 -12.26
CA ALA A 35 -12.20 -11.09 -12.05
C ALA A 35 -12.56 -10.77 -10.58
N ARG A 36 -11.87 -11.39 -9.61
CA ARG A 36 -12.06 -11.14 -8.18
C ARG A 36 -11.31 -9.90 -7.67
N THR A 37 -10.27 -9.47 -8.37
CA THR A 37 -9.40 -8.37 -7.92
C THR A 37 -10.16 -7.05 -7.70
N PRO A 38 -11.09 -6.62 -8.58
CA PRO A 38 -11.90 -5.43 -8.34
C PRO A 38 -12.75 -5.53 -7.06
N ALA A 39 -13.38 -6.68 -6.81
CA ALA A 39 -14.20 -6.87 -5.60
C ALA A 39 -13.35 -6.82 -4.31
N LEU A 40 -12.15 -7.41 -4.33
CA LEU A 40 -11.21 -7.31 -3.21
C LEU A 40 -10.65 -5.89 -3.03
N ALA A 41 -10.44 -5.15 -4.12
CA ALA A 41 -10.04 -3.74 -4.05
C ALA A 41 -11.16 -2.87 -3.48
N THR A 42 -12.42 -3.16 -3.83
CA THR A 42 -13.58 -2.51 -3.21
C THR A 42 -13.68 -2.85 -1.71
N ALA A 43 -13.47 -4.12 -1.33
CA ALA A 43 -13.44 -4.51 0.08
C ALA A 43 -12.36 -3.74 0.88
N SER A 44 -11.17 -3.60 0.29
CA SER A 44 -10.06 -2.80 0.82
C SER A 44 -10.42 -1.32 0.99
N VAL A 45 -11.08 -0.71 0.00
CA VAL A 45 -11.59 0.68 0.11
C VAL A 45 -12.64 0.83 1.22
N LEU A 46 -13.55 -0.13 1.35
CA LEU A 46 -14.55 -0.14 2.44
C LEU A 46 -13.89 -0.21 3.82
N LEU A 47 -12.88 -1.07 3.98
CA LEU A 47 -12.11 -1.18 5.23
C LEU A 47 -11.31 0.09 5.52
N TYR A 48 -10.77 0.75 4.49
CA TYR A 48 -10.12 2.05 4.65
C TYR A 48 -11.09 3.12 5.13
N TRP A 49 -12.24 3.27 4.47
CA TRP A 49 -13.26 4.23 4.91
C TRP A 49 -13.83 3.91 6.29
N ALA A 50 -13.94 2.62 6.63
CA ALA A 50 -14.31 2.20 7.98
C ALA A 50 -13.31 2.72 9.01
N GLY A 51 -12.00 2.53 8.78
CA GLY A 51 -10.95 3.06 9.65
C GLY A 51 -10.97 4.59 9.73
N MET A 52 -11.21 5.29 8.62
CA MET A 52 -11.30 6.75 8.66
C MET A 52 -12.47 7.26 9.53
N ALA A 53 -13.64 6.62 9.42
CA ALA A 53 -14.78 6.95 10.27
C ALA A 53 -14.55 6.55 11.73
N ALA A 54 -13.90 5.40 12.00
CA ALA A 54 -13.56 4.95 13.35
C ALA A 54 -12.53 5.88 14.01
N ASN A 55 -11.53 6.34 13.25
CA ASN A 55 -10.53 7.29 13.71
C ASN A 55 -11.16 8.60 14.18
N ASP A 56 -11.99 9.23 13.34
CA ASP A 56 -12.69 10.47 13.68
C ASP A 56 -13.66 10.27 14.86
N TRP A 57 -14.35 9.13 14.90
CA TRP A 57 -15.19 8.80 16.05
C TRP A 57 -14.36 8.69 17.33
N ALA A 58 -13.20 8.02 17.30
CA ALA A 58 -12.33 7.87 18.46
C ALA A 58 -11.76 9.22 18.94
N ASP A 59 -11.37 10.09 18.00
CA ASP A 59 -10.75 11.40 18.31
C ASP A 59 -11.75 12.51 18.60
N ARG A 60 -13.06 12.26 18.49
CA ARG A 60 -14.13 13.29 18.59
C ARG A 60 -14.01 14.27 19.76
N ARG A 61 -13.47 13.86 20.92
CA ARG A 61 -13.28 14.74 22.08
C ARG A 61 -12.04 15.63 21.94
N LEU A 62 -10.96 15.08 21.39
CA LEU A 62 -9.73 15.81 21.09
C LEU A 62 -9.98 16.80 19.94
N ASP A 63 -10.61 16.32 18.86
CA ASP A 63 -10.97 17.14 17.70
C ASP A 63 -11.93 18.28 18.08
N ALA A 64 -12.75 18.14 19.12
CA ALA A 64 -13.59 19.25 19.62
C ALA A 64 -12.78 20.42 20.17
N VAL A 65 -11.55 20.19 20.62
CA VAL A 65 -10.64 21.23 21.11
C VAL A 65 -9.71 21.70 20.00
N GLU A 66 -9.09 20.77 19.27
CA GLU A 66 -8.02 21.10 18.32
C GLU A 66 -8.54 21.47 16.92
N ARG A 67 -9.69 20.91 16.50
CA ARG A 67 -10.21 21.03 15.13
C ARG A 67 -11.76 21.07 15.14
N PRO A 68 -12.38 22.11 15.72
CA PRO A 68 -13.84 22.16 15.94
C PRO A 68 -14.67 22.07 14.65
N ASP A 69 -14.10 22.42 13.51
CA ASP A 69 -14.78 22.38 12.20
C ASP A 69 -15.01 20.95 11.65
N ARG A 70 -14.37 19.93 12.23
CA ARG A 70 -14.48 18.54 11.74
C ARG A 70 -15.93 18.02 11.81
N PRO A 71 -16.32 17.04 10.99
CA PRO A 71 -17.73 16.65 10.84
C PRO A 71 -18.44 16.26 12.14
N ILE A 72 -17.74 15.59 13.08
CA ILE A 72 -18.34 15.16 14.35
C ILE A 72 -18.43 16.33 15.35
N PRO A 73 -17.34 17.05 15.70
CA PRO A 73 -17.43 18.15 16.66
C PRO A 73 -18.31 19.32 16.21
N SER A 74 -18.33 19.63 14.90
CA SER A 74 -19.21 20.67 14.35
C SER A 74 -20.70 20.31 14.36
N GLY A 75 -21.06 19.08 14.74
CA GLY A 75 -22.44 18.60 14.78
C GLY A 75 -23.03 18.22 13.41
N ARG A 76 -22.27 18.36 12.31
CA ARG A 76 -22.72 17.96 10.95
C ARG A 76 -22.99 16.47 10.85
N VAL A 77 -22.23 15.65 11.59
CA VAL A 77 -22.38 14.20 11.69
C VAL A 77 -22.49 13.77 13.15
N ALA A 78 -23.57 13.08 13.51
CA ALA A 78 -23.75 12.55 14.86
C ALA A 78 -22.70 11.45 15.16
N PRO A 79 -22.13 11.38 16.38
CA PRO A 79 -21.16 10.34 16.75
C PRO A 79 -21.70 8.91 16.55
N GLY A 80 -22.98 8.67 16.85
CA GLY A 80 -23.60 7.36 16.64
C GLY A 80 -23.68 6.95 15.17
N LEU A 81 -23.88 7.92 14.28
CA LEU A 81 -23.86 7.68 12.83
C LEU A 81 -22.44 7.37 12.35
N ALA A 82 -21.43 8.10 12.82
CA ALA A 82 -20.03 7.82 12.46
C ALA A 82 -19.62 6.41 12.89
N LEU A 83 -19.99 5.99 14.11
CA LEU A 83 -19.76 4.62 14.59
C LEU A 83 -20.51 3.59 13.75
N GLY A 84 -21.79 3.82 13.46
CA GLY A 84 -22.59 2.95 12.61
C GLY A 84 -22.04 2.81 11.20
N LEU A 85 -21.53 3.89 10.61
CA LEU A 85 -20.83 3.88 9.33
C LEU A 85 -19.53 3.08 9.41
N ALA A 86 -18.70 3.31 10.43
CA ALA A 86 -17.45 2.57 10.62
C ALA A 86 -17.72 1.05 10.75
N SER A 87 -18.67 0.65 11.60
CA SER A 87 -19.04 -0.76 11.78
C SER A 87 -19.70 -1.37 10.54
N GLY A 88 -20.60 -0.62 9.87
CA GLY A 88 -21.27 -1.07 8.65
C GLY A 88 -20.32 -1.26 7.48
N LEU A 89 -19.39 -0.31 7.26
CA LEU A 89 -18.34 -0.42 6.25
C LEU A 89 -17.36 -1.56 6.59
N THR A 90 -17.03 -1.78 7.87
CA THR A 90 -16.22 -2.92 8.30
C THR A 90 -16.91 -4.24 7.91
N ALA A 91 -18.19 -4.40 8.27
CA ALA A 91 -18.97 -5.60 7.95
C ALA A 91 -19.11 -5.80 6.44
N ALA A 92 -19.38 -4.73 5.69
CA ALA A 92 -19.47 -4.79 4.23
C ALA A 92 -18.14 -5.16 3.57
N GLY A 93 -17.01 -4.60 4.04
CA GLY A 93 -15.68 -4.92 3.54
C GLY A 93 -15.30 -6.38 3.79
N VAL A 94 -15.47 -6.86 5.02
CA VAL A 94 -15.21 -8.28 5.37
C VAL A 94 -16.16 -9.22 4.63
N GLY A 95 -17.45 -8.88 4.56
CA GLY A 95 -18.47 -9.65 3.86
C GLY A 95 -18.19 -9.75 2.36
N LEU A 96 -17.82 -8.65 1.71
CA LEU A 96 -17.45 -8.63 0.29
C LEU A 96 -16.18 -9.44 0.04
N ALA A 97 -15.17 -9.33 0.91
CA ALA A 97 -13.96 -10.14 0.81
C ALA A 97 -14.28 -11.65 0.93
N ALA A 98 -15.13 -12.03 1.89
CA ALA A 98 -15.57 -13.41 2.08
C ALA A 98 -16.40 -13.91 0.88
N ALA A 99 -17.30 -13.11 0.34
CA ALA A 99 -18.13 -13.47 -0.81
C ALA A 99 -17.30 -13.63 -2.10
N ALA A 100 -16.36 -12.72 -2.36
CA ALA A 100 -15.55 -12.75 -3.58
C ALA A 100 -14.36 -13.72 -3.52
N GLY A 101 -13.68 -13.79 -2.37
CA GLY A 101 -12.44 -14.54 -2.18
C GLY A 101 -12.54 -15.77 -1.26
N GLY A 102 -13.73 -16.04 -0.71
CA GLY A 102 -14.00 -17.20 0.14
C GLY A 102 -13.29 -17.13 1.50
N ARG A 103 -13.13 -18.32 2.12
CA ARG A 103 -12.52 -18.47 3.45
C ARG A 103 -11.10 -17.89 3.55
N ARG A 104 -10.31 -17.94 2.48
CA ARG A 104 -8.93 -17.41 2.46
C ARG A 104 -8.91 -15.90 2.55
N ALA A 105 -9.78 -15.21 1.80
CA ALA A 105 -9.89 -13.76 1.89
C ALA A 105 -10.46 -13.33 3.24
N ALA A 106 -11.47 -14.03 3.76
CA ALA A 106 -12.01 -13.78 5.10
C ALA A 106 -10.96 -13.91 6.21
N ALA A 107 -10.09 -14.93 6.12
CA ALA A 107 -8.99 -15.15 7.07
C ALA A 107 -7.93 -14.04 7.08
N VAL A 108 -7.88 -13.19 6.05
CA VAL A 108 -7.01 -12.00 6.01
C VAL A 108 -7.79 -10.73 6.35
N ALA A 109 -9.01 -10.59 5.82
CA ALA A 109 -9.86 -9.42 6.03
C ALA A 109 -10.26 -9.23 7.50
N LEU A 110 -10.51 -10.32 8.24
CA LEU A 110 -10.83 -10.27 9.67
C LEU A 110 -9.65 -9.71 10.50
N PRO A 111 -8.43 -10.28 10.44
CA PRO A 111 -7.27 -9.66 11.10
C PRO A 111 -7.01 -8.23 10.64
N LEU A 112 -7.16 -7.92 9.34
CA LEU A 112 -7.01 -6.57 8.83
C LEU A 112 -7.99 -5.60 9.52
N ALA A 113 -9.28 -5.93 9.55
CA ALA A 113 -10.28 -5.13 10.25
C ALA A 113 -9.93 -4.97 11.74
N THR A 114 -9.53 -6.05 12.43
CA THR A 114 -9.11 -5.99 13.83
C THR A 114 -7.94 -5.02 14.05
N VAL A 115 -6.92 -5.07 13.19
CA VAL A 115 -5.73 -4.21 13.29
C VAL A 115 -6.08 -2.74 12.99
N VAL A 116 -7.01 -2.48 12.05
CA VAL A 116 -7.53 -1.12 11.79
C VAL A 116 -8.18 -0.55 13.06
N TRP A 117 -9.12 -1.28 13.68
CA TRP A 117 -9.75 -0.84 14.93
C TRP A 117 -8.75 -0.71 16.09
N ALA A 118 -7.79 -1.63 16.19
CA ALA A 118 -6.73 -1.56 17.20
C ALA A 118 -5.85 -0.31 17.03
N TYR A 119 -5.58 0.10 15.79
CA TYR A 119 -4.87 1.34 15.51
C TYR A 119 -5.66 2.55 16.01
N ASP A 120 -6.92 2.66 15.60
CA ASP A 120 -7.76 3.83 15.86
C ASP A 120 -8.09 4.02 17.34
N LEU A 121 -8.29 2.92 18.08
CA LEU A 121 -8.70 2.95 19.47
C LEU A 121 -7.55 2.96 20.48
N ALA A 122 -6.39 2.38 20.12
CA ALA A 122 -5.34 2.13 21.11
C ALA A 122 -3.92 2.46 20.63
N ALA A 123 -3.56 2.13 19.39
CA ALA A 123 -2.14 2.15 19.01
C ALA A 123 -1.64 3.51 18.50
N LYS A 124 -2.48 4.32 17.85
CA LYS A 124 -2.04 5.52 17.10
C LYS A 124 -1.22 6.52 17.93
N ASN A 125 -1.55 6.68 19.22
CA ASN A 125 -0.87 7.60 20.13
C ASN A 125 0.28 6.94 20.94
N THR A 126 0.59 5.68 20.68
CA THR A 126 1.64 4.91 21.38
C THR A 126 2.86 4.69 20.50
N ALA A 127 3.96 4.20 21.07
CA ALA A 127 5.16 3.81 20.29
C ALA A 127 4.86 2.70 19.25
N ALA A 128 3.79 1.92 19.43
CA ALA A 128 3.39 0.87 18.50
C ALA A 128 2.65 1.39 17.25
N GLY A 129 2.23 2.66 17.21
CA GLY A 129 1.43 3.23 16.11
C GLY A 129 1.98 2.96 14.71
N PRO A 130 3.27 3.24 14.41
CA PRO A 130 3.89 2.93 13.12
C PRO A 130 3.85 1.44 12.76
N ALA A 131 3.99 0.55 13.75
CA ALA A 131 3.94 -0.89 13.55
C ALA A 131 2.55 -1.38 13.15
N VAL A 132 1.53 -0.90 13.87
CA VAL A 132 0.14 -1.29 13.63
C VAL A 132 -0.35 -0.73 12.28
N MET A 133 -0.01 0.51 11.94
CA MET A 133 -0.33 1.10 10.62
C MET A 133 0.37 0.35 9.47
N ALA A 134 1.65 -0.01 9.66
CA ALA A 134 2.37 -0.85 8.70
C ALA A 134 1.73 -2.23 8.53
N ALA A 135 1.24 -2.83 9.62
CA ALA A 135 0.51 -4.10 9.57
C ALA A 135 -0.82 -3.98 8.81
N CYS A 136 -1.57 -2.89 8.97
CA CYS A 136 -2.78 -2.62 8.16
C CYS A 136 -2.45 -2.71 6.66
N ARG A 137 -1.43 -1.97 6.21
CA ARG A 137 -1.06 -1.92 4.78
C ARG A 137 -0.45 -3.25 4.28
N GLY A 138 0.34 -3.92 5.11
CA GLY A 138 0.86 -5.25 4.78
C GLY A 138 -0.24 -6.30 4.60
N LEU A 139 -1.22 -6.33 5.52
CA LEU A 139 -2.39 -7.23 5.44
C LEU A 139 -3.30 -6.89 4.25
N ASP A 140 -3.43 -5.62 3.90
CA ASP A 140 -4.18 -5.17 2.72
C ASP A 140 -3.57 -5.69 1.40
N VAL A 141 -2.23 -5.71 1.29
CA VAL A 141 -1.55 -6.40 0.18
C VAL A 141 -1.87 -7.90 0.19
N LEU A 142 -1.83 -8.55 1.36
CA LEU A 142 -2.14 -9.97 1.48
C LEU A 142 -3.61 -10.31 1.18
N LEU A 143 -4.53 -9.35 1.37
CA LEU A 143 -5.93 -9.52 0.99
C LEU A 143 -6.06 -9.77 -0.51
N GLY A 144 -5.33 -9.01 -1.34
CA GLY A 144 -5.26 -9.24 -2.78
C GLY A 144 -4.59 -10.56 -3.17
N ALA A 145 -3.66 -11.05 -2.34
CA ALA A 145 -2.96 -12.30 -2.55
C ALA A 145 -3.78 -13.57 -2.22
N SER A 146 -4.94 -13.41 -1.56
CA SER A 146 -5.78 -14.50 -1.04
C SER A 146 -6.26 -15.51 -2.10
N GLY A 147 -6.36 -15.09 -3.36
CA GLY A 147 -6.74 -15.93 -4.50
C GLY A 147 -5.60 -16.76 -5.10
N GLY A 148 -4.35 -16.56 -4.68
CA GLY A 148 -3.18 -17.21 -5.28
C GLY A 148 -2.25 -17.83 -4.24
N ARG A 149 -0.94 -17.62 -4.42
CA ARG A 149 0.11 -18.09 -3.50
C ARG A 149 0.56 -16.95 -2.58
N PRO A 150 -0.02 -16.78 -1.37
CA PRO A 150 0.24 -15.62 -0.51
C PRO A 150 1.71 -15.47 -0.14
N VAL A 151 2.45 -16.58 -0.03
CA VAL A 151 3.90 -16.57 0.22
C VAL A 151 4.69 -15.73 -0.80
N ARG A 152 4.24 -15.67 -2.06
CA ARG A 152 4.89 -14.86 -3.11
C ARG A 152 4.60 -13.37 -2.99
N ALA A 153 3.53 -13.00 -2.29
CA ALA A 153 3.18 -11.61 -2.02
C ALA A 153 3.86 -11.06 -0.76
N LEU A 154 4.46 -11.90 0.09
CA LEU A 154 5.13 -11.47 1.33
C LEU A 154 6.20 -10.39 1.09
N PRO A 155 7.07 -10.47 0.06
CA PRO A 155 8.02 -9.39 -0.21
C PRO A 155 7.32 -8.07 -0.56
N ALA A 156 6.26 -8.09 -1.37
CA ALA A 156 5.49 -6.90 -1.72
C ALA A 156 4.77 -6.30 -0.49
N ALA A 157 4.17 -7.16 0.34
CA ALA A 157 3.53 -6.76 1.59
C ALA A 157 4.54 -6.13 2.55
N ALA A 158 5.73 -6.72 2.70
CA ALA A 158 6.80 -6.17 3.51
C ALA A 158 7.33 -4.83 2.98
N THR A 159 7.46 -4.66 1.65
CA THR A 159 7.87 -3.40 1.04
C THR A 159 6.87 -2.28 1.33
N VAL A 160 5.57 -2.54 1.17
CA VAL A 160 4.50 -1.57 1.45
C VAL A 160 4.42 -1.27 2.96
N ALA A 161 4.51 -2.29 3.82
CA ALA A 161 4.54 -2.13 5.26
C ALA A 161 5.75 -1.29 5.71
N ALA A 162 6.94 -1.53 5.15
CA ALA A 162 8.14 -0.76 5.46
C ALA A 162 8.01 0.70 5.02
N HIS A 163 7.49 0.98 3.81
CA HIS A 163 7.18 2.34 3.40
C HIS A 163 6.24 3.02 4.39
N THR A 164 5.14 2.35 4.73
CA THR A 164 4.11 2.85 5.64
C THR A 164 4.73 3.15 7.01
N TRP A 165 5.55 2.26 7.55
CA TRP A 165 6.29 2.50 8.78
C TRP A 165 7.13 3.78 8.70
N THR A 166 7.91 3.97 7.62
CA THR A 166 8.77 5.16 7.50
C THR A 166 7.95 6.45 7.49
N VAL A 167 6.83 6.47 6.77
CA VAL A 167 5.94 7.62 6.67
C VAL A 167 5.26 7.90 8.01
N THR A 168 4.72 6.86 8.67
CA THR A 168 4.05 7.00 9.97
C THR A 168 5.02 7.35 11.10
N ALA A 169 6.26 6.86 11.07
CA ALA A 169 7.29 7.26 12.03
C ALA A 169 7.65 8.75 11.85
N LEU A 170 7.77 9.21 10.61
CA LEU A 170 8.06 10.61 10.29
C LEU A 170 6.87 11.53 10.63
N SER A 171 5.63 11.08 10.42
CA SER A 171 4.42 11.89 10.67
C SER A 171 4.21 12.28 12.13
N ARG A 172 4.80 11.54 13.08
CA ARG A 172 4.77 11.89 14.50
C ARG A 172 5.51 13.18 14.84
N ARG A 173 6.29 13.72 13.90
CA ARG A 173 7.10 14.94 14.05
C ARG A 173 6.55 16.12 13.25
N GLU A 174 5.28 16.05 12.85
CA GLU A 174 4.63 17.09 12.04
C GLU A 174 4.30 18.37 12.79
N VAL A 175 4.22 18.31 14.12
CA VAL A 175 3.90 19.46 14.99
C VAL A 175 5.20 20.13 15.47
N ASP A 176 6.08 19.36 16.12
CA ASP A 176 7.26 19.91 16.79
C ASP A 176 8.53 19.91 15.92
N GLY A 177 8.51 19.29 14.74
CA GLY A 177 9.71 18.99 13.96
C GLY A 177 10.43 17.73 14.46
N ALA A 178 11.49 17.33 13.75
CA ALA A 178 12.19 16.07 14.00
C ALA A 178 13.59 16.28 14.62
N ASP A 179 14.02 15.33 15.45
CA ASP A 179 15.43 15.19 15.80
C ASP A 179 16.26 14.81 14.56
N ALA A 180 17.56 15.15 14.52
CA ALA A 180 18.41 14.92 13.35
C ALA A 180 18.49 13.43 12.92
N GLY A 181 18.31 12.49 13.86
CA GLY A 181 18.46 11.05 13.60
C GLY A 181 17.25 10.40 12.91
N LEU A 182 16.03 10.86 13.16
CA LEU A 182 14.83 10.28 12.55
C LEU A 182 14.76 10.47 11.01
N PRO A 183 15.00 11.67 10.44
CA PRO A 183 15.02 11.87 8.99
C PRO A 183 16.05 10.99 8.27
N VAL A 184 17.25 10.83 8.85
CA VAL A 184 18.29 9.95 8.27
C VAL A 184 17.84 8.49 8.27
N ARG A 185 17.28 7.99 9.37
CA ARG A 185 16.77 6.61 9.46
C ARG A 185 15.61 6.35 8.49
N THR A 186 14.67 7.29 8.37
CA THR A 186 13.54 7.16 7.45
C THR A 186 13.98 7.25 5.99
N LEU A 187 14.99 8.06 5.66
CA LEU A 187 15.60 8.10 4.32
C LEU A 187 16.31 6.78 3.99
N ALA A 188 17.10 6.24 4.91
CA ALA A 188 17.72 4.93 4.76
C ALA A 188 16.67 3.82 4.56
N GLY A 189 15.57 3.88 5.32
CA GLY A 189 14.40 3.01 5.13
C GLY A 189 13.79 3.13 3.73
N THR A 190 13.64 4.35 3.20
CA THR A 190 13.15 4.59 1.83
C THR A 190 14.08 4.00 0.77
N VAL A 191 15.39 4.08 0.97
CA VAL A 191 16.38 3.45 0.07
C VAL A 191 16.22 1.92 0.09
N LEU A 192 16.04 1.32 1.28
CA LEU A 192 15.79 -0.12 1.41
C LEU A 192 14.46 -0.54 0.77
N VAL A 193 13.40 0.27 0.93
CA VAL A 193 12.11 0.08 0.26
C VAL A 193 12.31 0.08 -1.26
N ALA A 194 13.02 1.08 -1.80
CA ALA A 194 13.29 1.18 -3.23
C ALA A 194 14.11 -0.01 -3.76
N ALA A 195 15.16 -0.40 -3.04
CA ALA A 195 15.93 -1.59 -3.35
C ALA A 195 15.04 -2.85 -3.36
N SER A 196 14.19 -3.03 -2.36
CA SER A 196 13.25 -4.17 -2.29
C SER A 196 12.18 -4.15 -3.39
N ALA A 197 11.88 -2.98 -3.96
CA ALA A 197 10.93 -2.84 -5.07
C ALA A 197 11.50 -3.32 -6.40
N VAL A 198 12.82 -3.34 -6.57
CA VAL A 198 13.50 -3.68 -7.83
C VAL A 198 14.28 -4.98 -7.75
N LEU A 199 14.90 -5.27 -6.61
CA LEU A 199 15.75 -6.46 -6.45
C LEU A 199 14.92 -7.73 -6.21
N PRO A 200 15.30 -8.87 -6.80
CA PRO A 200 14.67 -10.15 -6.51
C PRO A 200 14.83 -10.49 -5.02
N SER A 201 13.73 -10.88 -4.36
CA SER A 201 13.83 -11.32 -2.97
C SER A 201 14.56 -12.67 -2.86
N ALA A 202 15.12 -12.98 -1.69
CA ALA A 202 15.69 -14.31 -1.44
C ALA A 202 14.64 -15.43 -1.66
N LEU A 203 13.37 -15.14 -1.36
CA LEU A 203 12.25 -16.03 -1.57
C LEU A 203 11.97 -16.25 -3.07
N ASP A 204 12.01 -15.19 -3.89
CA ASP A 204 11.85 -15.30 -5.34
C ASP A 204 12.96 -16.15 -5.96
N ARG A 205 14.21 -15.96 -5.48
CA ARG A 205 15.36 -16.76 -5.92
C ARG A 205 15.20 -18.24 -5.57
N ARG A 206 14.72 -18.57 -4.36
CA ARG A 206 14.45 -19.95 -3.94
C ARG A 206 13.34 -20.59 -4.78
N LEU A 207 12.19 -19.93 -4.89
CA LEU A 207 11.05 -20.44 -5.66
C LEU A 207 11.34 -20.55 -7.17
N GLY A 208 12.20 -19.67 -7.71
CA GLY A 208 12.68 -19.74 -9.09
C GLY A 208 13.65 -20.89 -9.33
N ARG A 209 14.51 -21.20 -8.34
CA ARG A 209 15.43 -22.35 -8.39
C ARG A 209 14.66 -23.66 -8.41
N ASP A 210 13.67 -23.83 -7.53
CA ASP A 210 12.85 -25.05 -7.46
C ASP A 210 12.09 -25.30 -8.77
N ARG A 211 11.57 -24.24 -9.41
CA ARG A 211 10.93 -24.34 -10.72
C ARG A 211 11.87 -24.84 -11.82
N ARG A 212 13.13 -24.37 -11.84
CA ARG A 212 14.12 -24.82 -12.83
C ARG A 212 14.47 -26.29 -12.62
N VAL A 213 14.69 -26.70 -11.37
CA VAL A 213 14.99 -28.12 -11.03
C VAL A 213 13.85 -29.05 -11.45
N CYS A 214 12.59 -28.71 -11.18
CA CYS A 214 11.45 -29.51 -11.65
C CYS A 214 11.31 -29.54 -13.18
N SER A 215 11.60 -28.42 -13.85
CA SER A 215 11.54 -28.33 -15.33
C SER A 215 12.63 -29.17 -15.99
N ASP A 216 13.85 -29.16 -15.45
CA ASP A 216 14.98 -29.94 -15.96
C ASP A 216 14.78 -31.44 -15.68
N ALA A 217 14.16 -31.79 -14.55
CA ALA A 217 13.80 -33.17 -14.21
C ALA A 217 12.62 -33.73 -15.04
N ALA A 218 11.72 -32.87 -15.52
CA ALA A 218 10.56 -33.25 -16.32
C ALA A 218 10.81 -33.22 -17.84
N ALA A 219 12.00 -32.79 -18.30
CA ALA A 219 12.36 -32.87 -19.70
C ALA A 219 12.51 -34.35 -20.12
N PRO A 220 11.75 -34.85 -21.11
CA PRO A 220 11.94 -36.21 -21.59
C PRO A 220 13.37 -36.32 -22.14
N ARG A 221 14.12 -37.35 -21.71
CA ARG A 221 15.37 -37.75 -22.36
C ARG A 221 15.04 -38.31 -23.75
N ALA A 222 14.68 -37.44 -24.69
CA ALA A 222 14.52 -37.79 -26.09
C ALA A 222 15.92 -37.97 -26.70
N GLY A 223 16.05 -39.03 -27.51
CA GLY A 223 17.32 -39.61 -27.95
C GLY A 223 18.27 -38.66 -28.67
N ALA A 224 19.55 -39.05 -28.64
CA ALA A 224 20.68 -38.42 -29.30
C ALA A 224 20.43 -38.22 -30.80
N GLY A 225 20.03 -37.01 -31.20
CA GLY A 225 20.16 -36.49 -32.55
C GLY A 225 21.36 -35.54 -32.64
N PRO A 226 21.96 -35.33 -33.84
CA PRO A 226 23.16 -34.52 -33.99
C PRO A 226 22.94 -33.08 -33.55
N PRO A 227 23.99 -32.37 -33.09
CA PRO A 227 23.86 -31.06 -32.47
C PRO A 227 23.39 -30.01 -33.48
N GLY A 228 22.08 -29.79 -33.53
CA GLY A 228 21.48 -28.63 -34.17
C GLY A 228 21.96 -27.37 -33.45
N ARG A 229 22.68 -26.52 -34.19
CA ARG A 229 23.22 -25.23 -33.77
C ARG A 229 22.32 -24.55 -32.73
N SER A 230 22.82 -24.47 -31.51
CA SER A 230 22.24 -23.65 -30.45
C SER A 230 22.10 -22.23 -30.97
N ARG A 231 20.85 -21.77 -31.14
CA ARG A 231 20.56 -20.35 -31.33
C ARG A 231 21.25 -19.62 -30.18
N GLY A 232 22.24 -18.78 -30.50
CA GLY A 232 22.93 -17.94 -29.54
C GLY A 232 21.95 -17.09 -28.73
N PRO A 233 22.38 -16.47 -27.62
CA PRO A 233 21.50 -15.70 -26.76
C PRO A 233 20.87 -14.57 -27.59
N GLY A 234 19.61 -14.76 -27.98
CA GLY A 234 18.89 -13.79 -28.78
C GLY A 234 18.88 -12.46 -28.04
N ARG A 235 19.31 -11.39 -28.71
CA ARG A 235 19.10 -10.02 -28.25
C ARG A 235 17.63 -9.93 -27.82
N GLY A 236 17.39 -9.69 -26.52
CA GLY A 236 16.04 -9.62 -25.98
C GLY A 236 15.20 -8.64 -26.79
N SER A 237 13.92 -8.97 -27.02
CA SER A 237 13.05 -8.07 -27.76
C SER A 237 12.98 -6.70 -27.04
N PRO A 238 12.82 -5.58 -27.76
CA PRO A 238 12.68 -4.26 -27.14
C PRO A 238 11.52 -4.22 -26.13
N ALA A 239 10.46 -5.00 -26.36
CA ALA A 239 9.36 -5.16 -25.41
C ALA A 239 9.81 -5.81 -24.08
N ALA A 240 10.69 -6.82 -24.12
CA ALA A 240 11.24 -7.43 -22.91
C ALA A 240 12.16 -6.47 -22.13
N ALA A 241 12.95 -5.66 -22.85
CA ALA A 241 13.77 -4.62 -22.24
C ALA A 241 12.90 -3.54 -21.56
N LEU A 242 11.83 -3.08 -22.21
CA LEU A 242 10.88 -2.13 -21.64
C LEU A 242 10.17 -2.69 -20.40
N ALA A 243 9.72 -3.94 -20.45
CA ALA A 243 9.09 -4.62 -19.32
C ALA A 243 10.04 -4.73 -18.11
N ALA A 244 11.33 -4.99 -18.34
CA ALA A 244 12.35 -5.05 -17.29
C ALA A 244 12.71 -3.66 -16.74
N ALA A 245 12.68 -2.61 -17.57
CA ALA A 245 13.00 -1.25 -17.16
C ALA A 245 11.86 -0.57 -16.39
N LEU A 246 10.60 -0.96 -16.62
CA LEU A 246 9.43 -0.29 -16.06
C LEU A 246 9.39 -0.26 -14.51
N PRO A 247 9.61 -1.36 -13.77
CA PRO A 247 9.66 -1.32 -12.31
C PRO A 247 10.77 -0.41 -11.78
N VAL A 248 11.91 -0.36 -12.48
CA VAL A 248 13.05 0.51 -12.15
C VAL A 248 12.66 1.97 -12.34
N ALA A 249 12.03 2.31 -13.46
CA ALA A 249 11.58 3.67 -13.77
C ALA A 249 10.53 4.16 -12.76
N LEU A 250 9.54 3.33 -12.43
CA LEU A 250 8.51 3.67 -11.43
C LEU A 250 9.09 3.82 -10.02
N THR A 251 10.04 2.95 -9.64
CA THR A 251 10.76 3.07 -8.37
C THR A 251 11.64 4.33 -8.35
N GLY A 252 12.32 4.64 -9.45
CA GLY A 252 13.09 5.87 -9.61
C GLY A 252 12.21 7.12 -9.46
N TRP A 253 11.00 7.09 -10.03
CA TRP A 253 10.03 8.16 -9.85
C TRP A 253 9.59 8.33 -8.39
N TYR A 254 9.30 7.22 -7.70
CA TYR A 254 9.01 7.21 -6.26
C TYR A 254 10.17 7.83 -5.45
N VAL A 255 11.40 7.37 -5.65
CA VAL A 255 12.60 7.86 -4.93
C VAL A 255 12.88 9.33 -5.23
N ALA A 256 12.83 9.73 -6.50
CA ALA A 256 13.09 11.11 -6.91
C ALA A 256 12.10 12.09 -6.25
N ARG A 257 10.88 11.65 -5.94
CA ARG A 257 9.86 12.47 -5.29
C ARG A 257 9.99 12.42 -3.77
N TYR A 258 9.89 11.24 -3.17
CA TYR A 258 9.85 11.10 -1.72
C TYR A 258 11.24 11.24 -1.08
N GLY A 259 12.26 10.64 -1.67
CA GLY A 259 13.65 10.78 -1.22
C GLY A 259 14.14 12.24 -1.28
N ALA A 260 13.80 12.99 -2.33
CA ALA A 260 14.11 14.42 -2.39
C ALA A 260 13.38 15.23 -1.31
N ALA A 261 12.15 14.84 -0.93
CA ALA A 261 11.44 15.47 0.17
C ALA A 261 12.09 15.14 1.52
N GLN A 262 12.49 13.89 1.74
CA GLN A 262 13.22 13.47 2.95
C GLN A 262 14.59 14.12 3.07
N LEU A 263 15.34 14.30 1.97
CA LEU A 263 16.62 15.02 1.97
C LEU A 263 16.47 16.47 2.45
N ARG A 264 15.36 17.14 2.10
CA ARG A 264 15.07 18.48 2.62
C ARG A 264 14.81 18.49 4.13
N VAL A 265 14.22 17.42 4.66
CA VAL A 265 14.02 17.24 6.11
C VAL A 265 15.34 16.91 6.81
N VAL A 266 16.21 16.11 6.18
CA VAL A 266 17.56 15.83 6.71
C VAL A 266 18.38 17.12 6.79
N ALA A 267 18.31 17.98 5.77
CA ALA A 267 19.01 19.26 5.77
C ALA A 267 18.45 20.24 6.82
N GLU A 268 17.13 20.24 7.04
CA GLU A 268 16.49 21.10 8.03
C GLU A 268 15.20 20.45 8.54
N PRO A 269 15.18 19.93 9.78
CA PRO A 269 14.10 19.07 10.25
C PRO A 269 12.92 19.84 10.84
N THR A 270 12.44 20.87 10.13
CA THR A 270 11.30 21.69 10.57
C THR A 270 9.97 20.98 10.36
N ALA A 271 8.99 21.28 11.21
CA ALA A 271 7.62 20.74 11.15
C ALA A 271 6.95 20.89 9.77
N SER A 272 7.18 22.03 9.08
CA SER A 272 6.63 22.27 7.74
C SER A 272 7.23 21.34 6.68
N ARG A 273 8.55 21.09 6.73
CA ARG A 273 9.22 20.15 5.83
C ARG A 273 8.86 18.71 6.11
N VAL A 274 8.69 18.35 7.38
CA VAL A 274 8.18 17.02 7.80
C VAL A 274 6.78 16.79 7.20
N ARG A 275 5.83 17.72 7.41
CA ARG A 275 4.48 17.64 6.82
C ARG A 275 4.51 17.51 5.30
N ALA A 276 5.35 18.30 4.63
CA ALA A 276 5.50 18.22 3.19
C ALA A 276 6.06 16.85 2.74
N ALA A 277 7.04 16.30 3.45
CA ALA A 277 7.61 14.99 3.14
C ALA A 277 6.60 13.86 3.37
N VAL A 278 5.86 13.89 4.48
CA VAL A 278 4.80 12.90 4.77
C VAL A 278 3.71 12.96 3.71
N GLY A 279 3.24 14.16 3.34
CA GLY A 279 2.28 14.33 2.25
C GLY A 279 2.76 13.74 0.92
N VAL A 280 4.05 13.92 0.58
CA VAL A 280 4.66 13.29 -0.60
C VAL A 280 4.76 11.76 -0.45
N GLY A 281 5.06 11.25 0.74
CA GLY A 281 5.09 9.82 1.05
C GLY A 281 3.73 9.16 0.83
N ILE A 282 2.68 9.68 1.47
CA ILE A 282 1.30 9.19 1.37
C ILE A 282 0.82 9.20 -0.09
N THR A 283 0.98 10.34 -0.77
CA THR A 283 0.50 10.49 -2.16
C THR A 283 1.42 9.82 -3.20
N GLY A 284 2.62 9.40 -2.79
CA GLY A 284 3.59 8.68 -3.60
C GLY A 284 3.39 7.16 -3.59
N LEU A 285 2.68 6.61 -2.60
CA LEU A 285 2.47 5.17 -2.47
C LEU A 285 1.94 4.47 -3.75
N PRO A 286 1.02 5.06 -4.55
CA PRO A 286 0.60 4.45 -5.81
C PRO A 286 1.73 4.18 -6.81
N THR A 287 2.76 5.02 -6.83
CA THR A 287 3.94 4.78 -7.69
C THR A 287 4.72 3.54 -7.24
N LEU A 288 4.87 3.33 -5.94
CA LEU A 288 5.53 2.15 -5.37
C LEU A 288 4.70 0.88 -5.63
N GLN A 289 3.38 0.94 -5.41
CA GLN A 289 2.46 -0.16 -5.73
C GLN A 289 2.49 -0.52 -7.22
N GLY A 290 2.54 0.49 -8.09
CA GLY A 290 2.69 0.31 -9.53
C GLY A 290 4.01 -0.38 -9.91
N ALA A 291 5.11 -0.01 -9.27
CA ALA A 291 6.41 -0.67 -9.46
C ALA A 291 6.36 -2.15 -9.04
N LEU A 292 5.77 -2.46 -7.88
CA LEU A 292 5.60 -3.83 -7.39
C LEU A 292 4.71 -4.67 -8.32
N THR A 293 3.63 -4.07 -8.83
CA THR A 293 2.70 -4.70 -9.79
C THR A 293 3.39 -4.98 -11.13
N ALA A 294 4.15 -4.00 -11.65
CA ALA A 294 4.93 -4.16 -12.87
C ALA A 294 6.01 -5.24 -12.71
N ARG A 295 6.69 -5.29 -11.56
CA ARG A 295 7.70 -6.33 -11.25
C ARG A 295 7.10 -7.74 -11.28
N ALA A 296 5.85 -7.89 -10.86
CA ALA A 296 5.14 -9.16 -10.91
C ALA A 296 4.67 -9.56 -12.33
N GLY A 297 5.01 -8.78 -13.36
CA GLY A 297 4.69 -9.06 -14.76
C GLY A 297 3.45 -8.35 -15.31
N ALA A 298 2.75 -7.55 -14.48
CA ALA A 298 1.55 -6.83 -14.88
C ALA A 298 1.84 -5.35 -15.21
N GLY A 299 2.71 -5.11 -16.19
CA GLY A 299 3.26 -3.78 -16.51
C GLY A 299 2.21 -2.69 -16.78
N LEU A 300 1.23 -2.95 -17.64
CA LEU A 300 0.17 -1.99 -17.97
C LEU A 300 -0.67 -1.62 -16.74
N LEU A 301 -1.01 -2.62 -15.91
CA LEU A 301 -1.75 -2.39 -14.67
C LEU A 301 -0.88 -1.63 -13.66
N GLY A 302 0.43 -1.92 -13.60
CA GLY A 302 1.38 -1.17 -12.78
C GLY A 302 1.47 0.31 -13.16
N LEU A 303 1.46 0.62 -14.46
CA LEU A 303 1.35 2.00 -14.95
C LEU A 303 0.04 2.66 -14.54
N ALA A 304 -1.09 1.95 -14.67
CA ALA A 304 -2.40 2.45 -14.27
C ALA A 304 -2.47 2.76 -12.77
N VAL A 305 -1.94 1.88 -11.92
CA VAL A 305 -1.84 2.11 -10.47
C VAL A 305 -0.93 3.30 -10.16
N ALA A 306 0.24 3.39 -10.80
CA ALA A 306 1.16 4.52 -10.61
C ALA A 306 0.54 5.88 -11.02
N ALA A 307 -0.32 5.88 -12.04
CA ALA A 307 -1.03 7.06 -12.51
C ALA A 307 -2.03 7.63 -11.48
N ALA A 308 -2.40 6.87 -10.43
CA ALA A 308 -3.20 7.39 -9.34
C ALA A 308 -2.43 8.40 -8.45
N ALA A 309 -1.10 8.34 -8.38
CA ALA A 309 -0.29 9.24 -7.54
C ALA A 309 -0.50 10.75 -7.82
N PRO A 310 -0.47 11.24 -9.07
CA PRO A 310 -0.80 12.65 -9.35
C PRO A 310 -2.25 13.01 -8.98
N LEU A 311 -3.20 12.07 -9.10
CA LEU A 311 -4.59 12.29 -8.67
C LEU A 311 -4.68 12.42 -7.15
N CYS A 312 -4.06 11.50 -6.40
CA CYS A 312 -3.96 11.58 -4.94
C CYS A 312 -3.37 12.92 -4.49
N ARG A 313 -2.29 13.39 -5.14
CA ARG A 313 -1.71 14.72 -4.85
C ARG A 313 -2.68 15.88 -5.12
N ARG A 314 -3.41 15.84 -6.23
CA ARG A 314 -4.37 16.90 -6.56
C ARG A 314 -5.51 16.95 -5.56
N LEU A 315 -5.98 15.80 -5.10
CA LEU A 315 -7.11 15.69 -4.17
C LEU A 315 -6.71 15.95 -2.71
N ALA A 316 -5.49 15.58 -2.30
CA ALA A 316 -4.95 15.89 -0.97
C ALA A 316 -4.84 17.40 -0.70
N ARG A 317 -4.84 18.24 -1.75
CA ARG A 317 -4.93 19.71 -1.62
C ARG A 317 -6.34 20.21 -1.28
N LYS A 318 -7.37 19.38 -1.48
CA LYS A 318 -8.78 19.72 -1.24
C LYS A 318 -9.29 19.16 0.08
N VAL A 319 -8.86 17.96 0.45
CA VAL A 319 -9.19 17.29 1.73
C VAL A 319 -7.89 16.78 2.31
N SER A 320 -7.55 17.22 3.53
CA SER A 320 -6.35 16.76 4.21
C SER A 320 -6.36 15.24 4.32
N PRO A 321 -5.29 14.53 3.90
CA PRO A 321 -5.18 13.10 4.11
C PRO A 321 -4.91 12.75 5.59
N THR A 322 -4.45 13.73 6.39
CA THR A 322 -4.15 13.63 7.82
C THR A 322 -5.16 14.40 8.68
#